data_AF-A0A2G2EIP0-F1
#
_entry.id   AF-A0A2G2EIP0-F1
#
_cell.length_a   1.000
_cell.length_b   1.000
_cell.length_c   1.000
_cell.angle_alpha   90.00
_cell.angle_beta   90.00
_cell.angle_gamma   90.00
#
_symmetry.space_group_name_H-M   'P 1'
#
loop_
_entity.id
_entity.type
_entity.pdbx_description
1 polymer ?
#
loop_
_entity_poly.entity_id
_entity_poly.type
_entity_poly.pdbx_seq_one_letter_code
_entity_poly.pdbx_strand_id
1 'polypeptide(L)'
;MNRSLLLLVSILVSGLFAFNSCEKKVISLDPELPDLIPEKLFEAFIDGVQFIDTILWGAESTANSTLTITATADGAYPKIILILPSDIVPGNYTFGGTQSTSRAILKFGPLPADQFEADSGKLWITRHNTDVDFTRGSFEFLAKASAGNTSTLEFDVTDGQFIVSY
;
A
#
# COMPACT_ATOMS: atom_id res chain seq x y z
N MET A 1 -74.34 -6.92 -0.21
CA MET A 1 -74.94 -8.07 -0.92
C MET A 1 -73.91 -8.59 -1.91
N ASN A 2 -73.65 -9.90 -1.83
CA ASN A 2 -72.97 -10.77 -2.81
C ASN A 2 -71.49 -10.50 -3.15
N ARG A 3 -70.60 -11.48 -3.30
CA ARG A 3 -70.48 -12.92 -2.95
C ARG A 3 -69.20 -13.37 -3.70
N SER A 4 -68.51 -14.39 -3.18
CA SER A 4 -67.72 -15.37 -3.96
C SER A 4 -66.39 -14.90 -4.60
N LEU A 5 -65.35 -15.71 -4.77
CA LEU A 5 -65.05 -17.11 -4.45
C LEU A 5 -63.52 -17.33 -4.64
N LEU A 6 -62.96 -18.28 -3.87
CA LEU A 6 -61.60 -18.83 -3.93
C LEU A 6 -61.07 -19.19 -5.34
N LEU A 7 -59.73 -19.24 -5.50
CA LEU A 7 -59.06 -20.51 -5.84
C LEU A 7 -57.58 -20.53 -5.41
N LEU A 8 -57.23 -21.54 -4.60
CA LEU A 8 -55.87 -22.03 -4.35
C LEU A 8 -55.28 -22.62 -5.63
N VAL A 9 -53.98 -22.44 -5.86
CA VAL A 9 -53.13 -23.48 -6.47
C VAL A 9 -51.77 -23.54 -5.77
N SER A 10 -51.59 -24.59 -4.98
CA SER A 10 -50.31 -25.04 -4.43
C SER A 10 -49.54 -25.81 -5.51
N ILE A 11 -48.30 -25.44 -5.78
CA ILE A 11 -47.35 -26.33 -6.48
C ILE A 11 -46.06 -26.40 -5.65
N LEU A 12 -46.01 -27.44 -4.82
CA LEU A 12 -44.81 -28.04 -4.26
C LEU A 12 -44.07 -28.75 -5.41
N VAL A 13 -42.87 -28.30 -5.77
CA VAL A 13 -41.93 -29.12 -6.54
C VAL A 13 -40.68 -29.30 -5.70
N SER A 14 -40.68 -30.41 -4.96
CA SER A 14 -39.52 -30.97 -4.30
C SER A 14 -38.65 -31.67 -5.35
N GLY A 15 -37.55 -31.04 -5.74
CA GLY A 15 -36.50 -31.65 -6.55
C GLY A 15 -35.21 -31.77 -5.75
N LEU A 16 -35.05 -32.86 -5.01
CA LEU A 16 -33.75 -33.28 -4.48
C LEU A 16 -32.95 -33.89 -5.63
N PHE A 17 -31.99 -33.14 -6.17
CA PHE A 17 -30.96 -33.69 -7.05
C PHE A 17 -29.69 -33.94 -6.22
N ALA A 18 -29.49 -35.19 -5.81
CA ALA A 18 -28.22 -35.63 -5.25
C ALA A 18 -27.26 -35.99 -6.40
N PHE A 19 -26.44 -35.04 -6.82
CA PHE A 19 -25.30 -35.32 -7.68
C PHE A 19 -24.12 -35.72 -6.79
N ASN A 20 -23.83 -37.03 -6.72
CA ASN A 20 -22.52 -37.50 -6.26
C ASN A 20 -21.49 -37.18 -7.35
N SER A 21 -20.97 -35.95 -7.32
CA SER A 21 -19.86 -35.53 -8.15
C SER A 21 -18.58 -36.15 -7.60
N CYS A 22 -18.02 -37.11 -8.32
CA CYS A 22 -16.71 -37.66 -8.04
C CYS A 22 -15.68 -36.59 -8.45
N GLU A 23 -15.22 -35.81 -7.47
CA GLU A 23 -14.24 -34.76 -7.68
C GLU A 23 -12.89 -35.43 -8.02
N LYS A 24 -12.56 -35.45 -9.31
CA LYS A 24 -11.25 -35.88 -9.79
C LYS A 24 -10.22 -34.92 -9.21
N LYS A 25 -9.50 -35.36 -8.19
CA LYS A 25 -8.35 -34.66 -7.61
C LYS A 25 -7.26 -34.53 -8.68
N VAL A 26 -7.30 -33.42 -9.42
CA VAL A 26 -6.22 -33.01 -10.31
C VAL A 26 -5.10 -32.53 -9.41
N ILE A 27 -4.08 -33.38 -9.23
CA ILE A 27 -2.82 -32.96 -8.62
C ILE A 27 -2.15 -32.08 -9.68
N SER A 28 -2.28 -30.76 -9.52
CA SER A 28 -1.50 -29.80 -10.30
C SER A 28 -0.05 -29.95 -9.85
N LEU A 29 0.76 -30.59 -10.68
CA LEU A 29 2.22 -30.62 -10.56
C LEU A 29 2.81 -29.48 -11.38
N ASP A 30 2.26 -28.27 -11.25
CA ASP A 30 2.98 -27.09 -11.72
C ASP A 30 4.07 -26.86 -10.67
N PRO A 31 5.36 -27.00 -11.02
CA PRO A 31 6.41 -26.55 -10.12
C PRO A 31 6.17 -25.06 -9.92
N GLU A 32 5.84 -24.65 -8.68
CA GLU A 32 5.88 -23.25 -8.27
C GLU A 32 7.21 -22.70 -8.79
N LEU A 33 7.14 -21.80 -9.77
CA LEU A 33 8.31 -21.07 -10.22
C LEU A 33 8.94 -20.50 -8.95
N PRO A 34 10.26 -20.72 -8.71
CA PRO A 34 10.90 -20.17 -7.53
C PRO A 34 10.59 -18.69 -7.50
N ASP A 35 10.00 -18.23 -6.38
CA ASP A 35 9.61 -16.84 -6.15
C ASP A 35 10.75 -15.95 -6.65
N LEU A 36 10.57 -15.38 -7.85
CA LEU A 36 11.54 -14.48 -8.43
C LEU A 36 11.63 -13.34 -7.44
N ILE A 37 12.81 -13.16 -6.84
CA ILE A 37 13.07 -12.04 -5.93
C ILE A 37 12.61 -10.80 -6.69
N PRO A 38 11.55 -10.12 -6.20
CA PRO A 38 10.96 -9.04 -6.96
C PRO A 38 12.01 -7.95 -7.09
N GLU A 39 12.15 -7.43 -8.31
CA GLU A 39 13.01 -6.30 -8.58
C GLU A 39 12.62 -5.15 -7.65
N LYS A 40 13.61 -4.62 -6.92
CA LYS A 40 13.41 -3.46 -6.07
C LYS A 40 13.03 -2.28 -6.96
N LEU A 41 11.93 -1.60 -6.62
CA LEU A 41 11.38 -0.51 -7.41
C LEU A 41 10.97 0.63 -6.50
N PHE A 42 11.32 1.85 -6.88
CA PHE A 42 10.73 3.06 -6.32
C PHE A 42 10.53 4.09 -7.44
N GLU A 43 9.30 4.51 -7.67
CA GLU A 43 8.97 5.52 -8.67
C GLU A 43 8.09 6.58 -8.02
N ALA A 44 8.27 7.84 -8.40
CA ALA A 44 7.40 8.95 -8.00
C ALA A 44 7.69 10.18 -8.88
N PHE A 45 6.80 11.16 -8.83
CA PHE A 45 7.03 12.51 -9.35
C PHE A 45 6.93 13.52 -8.21
N ILE A 46 7.79 14.54 -8.20
CA ILE A 46 7.74 15.69 -7.29
C ILE A 46 7.44 16.91 -8.16
N ASP A 47 6.28 17.54 -7.97
CA ASP A 47 5.76 18.63 -8.80
C ASP A 47 5.83 18.32 -10.31
N GLY A 48 5.51 17.08 -10.67
CA GLY A 48 5.55 16.59 -12.05
C GLY A 48 6.95 16.30 -12.61
N VAL A 49 8.02 16.45 -11.81
CA VAL A 49 9.38 16.05 -12.18
C VAL A 49 9.67 14.66 -11.64
N GLN A 50 10.15 13.76 -12.49
CA GLN A 50 10.46 12.38 -12.09
C GLN A 50 11.53 12.36 -10.99
N PHE A 51 11.23 11.64 -9.90
CA PHE A 51 12.20 11.31 -8.87
C PHE A 51 12.98 10.07 -9.32
N ILE A 52 14.29 10.23 -9.50
CA ILE A 52 15.21 9.15 -9.88
C ILE A 52 15.99 8.73 -8.64
N ASP A 53 15.66 7.57 -8.07
CA ASP A 53 16.42 7.02 -6.96
C ASP A 53 17.70 6.32 -7.43
N THR A 54 18.72 6.32 -6.56
CA THR A 54 19.95 5.55 -6.73
C THR A 54 20.12 4.52 -5.62
N ILE A 55 19.47 4.74 -4.49
CA ILE A 55 19.50 3.87 -3.32
C ILE A 55 18.07 3.72 -2.81
N LEU A 56 17.58 2.48 -2.80
CA LEU A 56 16.34 2.07 -2.16
C LEU A 56 16.65 1.09 -1.02
N TRP A 57 16.20 1.44 0.18
CA TRP A 57 16.37 0.62 1.37
C TRP A 57 15.08 0.54 2.18
N GLY A 58 14.74 -0.66 2.63
CA GLY A 58 13.70 -0.90 3.63
C GLY A 58 14.35 -1.38 4.93
N ALA A 59 13.78 -0.99 6.06
CA ALA A 59 14.22 -1.41 7.38
C ALA A 59 13.04 -1.55 8.33
N GLU A 60 12.89 -2.72 8.94
CA GLU A 60 11.98 -2.91 10.07
C GLU A 60 12.66 -2.57 11.39
N SER A 61 11.92 -1.90 12.28
CA SER A 61 12.33 -1.70 13.67
C SER A 61 11.28 -2.29 14.60
N THR A 62 11.68 -3.31 15.34
CA THR A 62 10.84 -4.02 16.32
C THR A 62 10.55 -3.17 17.56
N ALA A 63 11.41 -2.19 17.89
CA ALA A 63 11.26 -1.35 19.07
C ALA A 63 10.06 -0.40 18.99
N ASN A 64 9.68 0.01 17.79
CA ASN A 64 8.57 0.92 17.52
C ASN A 64 7.52 0.33 16.56
N SER A 65 7.66 -0.94 16.17
CA SER A 65 6.79 -1.66 15.23
C SER A 65 6.58 -0.89 13.93
N THR A 66 7.66 -0.37 13.35
CA THR A 66 7.60 0.39 12.08
C THR A 66 8.47 -0.23 11.00
N LEU A 67 7.94 -0.23 9.78
CA LEU A 67 8.69 -0.40 8.55
C LEU A 67 9.03 0.99 7.98
N THR A 68 10.31 1.26 7.77
CA THR A 68 10.80 2.48 7.11
C THR A 68 11.30 2.14 5.72
N ILE A 69 10.77 2.80 4.70
CA ILE A 69 11.19 2.68 3.30
C ILE A 69 11.83 4.01 2.91
N THR A 70 13.08 3.99 2.49
CA THR A 70 13.83 5.19 2.09
C THR A 70 14.34 5.04 0.67
N ALA A 71 13.90 5.94 -0.21
CA ALA A 71 14.45 6.12 -1.54
C ALA A 71 15.26 7.42 -1.57
N THR A 72 16.49 7.36 -2.08
CA THR A 72 17.43 8.48 -2.10
C THR A 72 17.92 8.72 -3.53
N ALA A 73 17.79 9.95 -4.01
CA ALA A 73 18.37 10.37 -5.29
C ALA A 73 19.90 10.45 -5.23
N ASP A 74 20.54 10.60 -6.38
CA ASP A 74 22.01 10.74 -6.48
C ASP A 74 22.52 11.93 -5.64
N GLY A 75 23.65 11.76 -4.96
CA GLY A 75 24.24 12.82 -4.11
C GLY A 75 23.59 13.00 -2.73
N ALA A 76 22.84 12.00 -2.25
CA ALA A 76 22.20 11.90 -0.92
C ALA A 76 20.86 12.64 -0.73
N TYR A 77 20.45 13.53 -1.64
CA TYR A 77 19.16 14.22 -1.61
C TYR A 77 18.68 14.51 -3.04
N PRO A 78 17.37 14.65 -3.29
CA PRO A 78 16.27 14.51 -2.34
C PRO A 78 16.05 13.06 -1.84
N LYS A 79 15.31 12.91 -0.74
CA LYS A 79 14.88 11.62 -0.18
C LYS A 79 13.37 11.59 -0.02
N ILE A 80 12.75 10.47 -0.35
CA ILE A 80 11.39 10.14 0.05
C ILE A 80 11.47 9.02 1.08
N ILE A 81 10.85 9.24 2.25
CA ILE A 81 10.84 8.31 3.37
C ILE A 81 9.39 8.00 3.71
N LEU A 82 9.00 6.73 3.60
CA LEU A 82 7.71 6.22 4.05
C LEU A 82 7.92 5.49 5.38
N ILE A 83 7.11 5.81 6.38
CA ILE A 83 7.11 5.17 7.70
C ILE A 83 5.75 4.55 7.90
N LEU A 84 5.69 3.23 7.94
CA LEU A 84 4.48 2.42 7.98
C LEU A 84 4.50 1.52 9.24
N PRO A 85 3.34 1.02 9.72
CA PRO A 85 3.32 -0.11 10.66
C PRO A 85 4.04 -1.32 10.07
N SER A 86 4.82 -2.04 10.87
CA SER A 86 5.53 -3.23 10.39
C SER A 86 4.61 -4.43 10.10
N ASP A 87 3.40 -4.42 10.65
CA ASP A 87 2.34 -5.41 10.44
C ASP A 87 1.23 -4.89 9.51
N ILE A 88 1.53 -3.89 8.67
CA ILE A 88 0.53 -3.27 7.78
C ILE A 88 -0.09 -4.33 6.85
N VAL A 89 -1.42 -4.43 6.86
CA VAL A 89 -2.16 -5.35 5.98
C VAL A 89 -2.41 -4.71 4.61
N PRO A 90 -2.67 -5.48 3.55
CA PRO A 90 -3.14 -4.93 2.29
C PRO A 90 -4.43 -4.11 2.47
N GLY A 91 -4.48 -2.91 1.88
CA GLY A 91 -5.58 -1.98 2.06
C GLY A 91 -5.28 -0.55 1.61
N ASN A 92 -6.25 0.33 1.86
CA ASN A 92 -6.18 1.76 1.55
C ASN A 92 -6.01 2.54 2.86
N TYR A 93 -5.05 3.45 2.89
CA TYR A 93 -4.69 4.24 4.03
C TYR A 93 -4.54 5.71 3.63
N THR A 94 -4.55 6.59 4.61
CA THR A 94 -4.23 8.00 4.42
C THR A 94 -2.91 8.30 5.11
N PHE A 95 -2.04 9.05 4.46
CA PHE A 95 -0.99 9.73 5.22
C PHE A 95 -1.61 10.83 6.06
N GLY A 96 -1.18 10.92 7.30
CA GLY A 96 -1.46 12.06 8.16
C GLY A 96 -0.15 12.69 8.62
N GLY A 97 -0.28 13.85 9.27
CA GLY A 97 0.86 14.53 9.88
C GLY A 97 1.56 13.71 10.97
N THR A 98 2.41 14.36 11.76
CA THR A 98 3.39 13.71 12.66
C THR A 98 2.84 12.66 13.64
N GLN A 99 1.54 12.65 13.94
CA GLN A 99 0.90 11.67 14.85
C GLN A 99 0.27 10.47 14.15
N SER A 100 0.34 10.38 12.82
CA SER A 100 -0.19 9.25 12.05
C SER A 100 0.71 8.02 12.19
N THR A 101 0.12 6.83 12.16
CA THR A 101 0.84 5.56 12.09
C THR A 101 1.49 5.33 10.72
N SER A 102 0.95 5.96 9.67
CA SER A 102 1.53 6.02 8.34
C SER A 102 1.94 7.45 8.02
N ARG A 103 3.23 7.68 7.77
CA ARG A 103 3.81 8.99 7.49
C ARG A 103 4.63 8.95 6.21
N ALA A 104 4.68 10.06 5.51
CA ALA A 104 5.61 10.27 4.40
C ALA A 104 6.39 11.57 4.62
N ILE A 105 7.68 11.54 4.28
CA ILE A 105 8.60 12.65 4.46
C ILE A 105 9.37 12.85 3.15
N LEU A 106 9.43 14.09 2.68
CA LEU A 106 10.28 14.54 1.60
C LEU A 106 11.41 15.41 2.20
N LYS A 107 12.67 15.09 1.89
CA LYS A 107 13.83 15.87 2.36
C LYS A 107 14.69 16.33 1.20
N PHE A 108 15.06 17.61 1.18
CA PHE A 108 16.00 18.18 0.20
C PHE A 108 17.41 18.38 0.76
N GLY A 109 17.61 18.17 2.06
CA GLY A 109 18.87 18.38 2.72
C GLY A 109 18.92 17.83 4.16
N PRO A 110 20.06 17.99 4.85
CA PRO A 110 20.27 17.42 6.17
C PRO A 110 19.59 18.21 7.30
N LEU A 111 19.25 19.48 7.06
CA LEU A 111 18.74 20.35 8.10
C LEU A 111 17.22 20.15 8.29
N PRO A 112 16.68 20.44 9.49
CA PRO A 112 15.23 20.43 9.70
C PRO A 112 14.45 21.36 8.76
N ALA A 113 15.08 22.47 8.33
CA ALA A 113 14.49 23.41 7.36
C ALA A 113 14.33 22.82 5.95
N ASP A 114 14.96 21.68 5.66
CA ASP A 114 14.87 20.99 4.37
C ASP A 114 13.86 19.83 4.40
N GLN A 115 13.12 19.68 5.50
CA GLN A 115 12.17 18.59 5.71
C GLN A 115 10.73 19.06 5.48
N PHE A 116 10.03 18.26 4.68
CA PHE A 116 8.61 18.41 4.38
C PHE A 116 7.91 17.10 4.74
N GLU A 117 6.78 17.16 5.42
CA GLU A 117 5.98 16.01 5.82
C GLU A 117 4.64 16.01 5.08
N ALA A 118 4.09 14.83 4.83
CA ALA A 118 2.75 14.71 4.26
C ALA A 118 1.71 15.40 5.17
N ASP A 119 1.06 16.42 4.63
CA ASP A 119 -0.11 17.07 5.25
C ASP A 119 -1.38 16.27 4.95
N SER A 120 -1.45 15.73 3.72
CA SER A 120 -2.50 14.83 3.27
C SER A 120 -1.95 13.88 2.21
N GLY A 121 -2.61 12.75 1.97
CA GLY A 121 -2.22 11.81 0.94
C GLY A 121 -2.88 10.46 1.10
N LYS A 122 -2.65 9.58 0.13
CA LYS A 122 -3.15 8.21 0.12
C LYS A 122 -1.99 7.22 -0.01
N LEU A 123 -2.19 6.07 0.60
CA LEU A 123 -1.29 4.93 0.53
C LEU A 123 -2.12 3.69 0.23
N TRP A 124 -1.69 2.92 -0.76
CA TRP A 124 -2.31 1.68 -1.19
C TRP A 124 -1.33 0.53 -0.98
N ILE A 125 -1.54 -0.30 0.03
CA ILE A 125 -0.75 -1.53 0.22
C ILE A 125 -1.43 -2.64 -0.56
N THR A 126 -0.73 -3.17 -1.57
CA THR A 126 -1.25 -4.25 -2.40
C THR A 126 -0.79 -5.62 -1.93
N ARG A 127 0.40 -5.68 -1.31
CA ARG A 127 0.97 -6.91 -0.75
C ARG A 127 1.94 -6.56 0.37
N HIS A 128 1.85 -7.30 1.48
CA HIS A 128 2.81 -7.27 2.58
C HIS A 128 3.00 -8.71 3.06
N ASN A 129 4.24 -9.14 3.26
CA ASN A 129 4.56 -10.47 3.76
C ASN A 129 5.76 -10.38 4.70
N THR A 130 5.50 -10.59 5.99
CA THR A 130 6.50 -10.56 7.06
C THR A 130 7.37 -11.81 7.13
N ASP A 131 7.00 -12.89 6.44
CA ASP A 131 7.82 -14.12 6.43
C ASP A 131 9.02 -14.01 5.48
N VAL A 132 8.92 -13.12 4.48
CA VAL A 132 9.95 -12.89 3.46
C VAL A 132 10.37 -11.43 3.37
N ASP A 133 10.04 -10.65 4.41
CA ASP A 133 10.34 -9.22 4.56
C ASP A 133 10.07 -8.42 3.29
N PHE A 134 8.83 -8.48 2.80
CA PHE A 134 8.44 -7.92 1.51
C PHE A 134 7.22 -7.03 1.61
N THR A 135 7.25 -5.86 0.96
CA THR A 135 6.07 -5.03 0.80
C THR A 135 5.98 -4.37 -0.58
N ARG A 136 4.76 -4.15 -1.06
CA ARG A 136 4.44 -3.48 -2.33
C ARG A 136 3.24 -2.57 -2.15
N GLY A 137 3.37 -1.37 -2.69
CA GLY A 137 2.26 -0.43 -2.71
C GLY A 137 2.44 0.73 -3.67
N SER A 138 1.47 1.63 -3.59
CA SER A 138 1.46 2.90 -4.31
C SER A 138 1.11 4.02 -3.35
N PHE A 139 1.47 5.25 -3.69
CA PHE A 139 1.25 6.39 -2.81
C PHE A 139 1.15 7.71 -3.56
N GLU A 140 0.47 8.68 -2.94
CA GLU A 140 0.44 10.08 -3.35
C GLU A 140 0.32 10.95 -2.10
N PHE A 141 0.97 12.11 -2.03
CA PHE A 141 0.81 13.03 -0.92
C PHE A 141 1.21 14.47 -1.25
N LEU A 142 0.58 15.41 -0.55
CA LEU A 142 1.00 16.80 -0.52
C LEU A 142 1.96 17.01 0.66
N ALA A 143 3.22 17.29 0.37
CA ALA A 143 4.24 17.57 1.37
C ALA A 143 4.23 19.06 1.75
N LYS A 144 4.24 19.36 3.05
CA LYS A 144 4.36 20.74 3.58
C LYS A 144 5.50 20.83 4.58
N ALA A 145 5.95 22.04 4.87
CA ALA A 145 7.01 22.27 5.85
C ALA A 145 6.70 21.57 7.19
N SER A 146 7.64 20.73 7.66
CA SER A 146 7.48 20.01 8.93
C SER A 146 7.59 20.95 10.13
N ALA A 147 7.26 20.46 11.33
CA ALA A 147 7.46 21.24 12.56
C ALA A 147 8.92 21.75 12.67
N GLY A 148 9.08 23.06 12.88
CA GLY A 148 10.38 23.73 12.94
C GLY A 148 10.94 24.20 11.59
N ASN A 149 10.30 23.84 10.47
CA ASN A 149 10.57 24.43 9.16
C ASN A 149 9.64 25.64 8.95
N THR A 150 10.21 26.82 8.66
CA THR A 150 9.44 28.06 8.45
C THR A 150 9.09 28.32 6.98
N SER A 151 9.44 27.41 6.09
CA SER A 151 9.09 27.48 4.67
C SER A 151 7.56 27.44 4.49
N THR A 152 7.05 28.14 3.48
CA THR A 152 5.65 28.03 3.04
C THR A 152 5.52 27.23 1.75
N LEU A 153 6.61 26.58 1.32
CA LEU A 153 6.60 25.72 0.13
C LEU A 153 5.80 24.45 0.41
N GLU A 154 5.12 24.00 -0.64
CA GLU A 154 4.41 22.73 -0.69
C GLU A 154 4.87 21.99 -1.94
N PHE A 155 4.90 20.66 -1.89
CA PHE A 155 5.31 19.80 -2.99
C PHE A 155 4.28 18.71 -3.21
N ASP A 156 3.80 18.55 -4.44
CA ASP A 156 2.92 17.44 -4.80
C ASP A 156 3.75 16.22 -5.18
N VAL A 157 3.56 15.12 -4.44
CA VAL A 157 4.22 13.85 -4.72
C VAL A 157 3.19 12.88 -5.28
N THR A 158 3.29 12.60 -6.58
CA THR A 158 2.28 11.84 -7.34
C THR A 158 2.86 10.58 -7.96
N ASP A 159 1.96 9.68 -8.38
CA ASP A 159 2.26 8.43 -9.09
C ASP A 159 3.33 7.58 -8.38
N GLY A 160 3.34 7.62 -7.05
CA GLY A 160 4.28 6.89 -6.23
C GLY A 160 4.04 5.38 -6.31
N GLN A 161 5.08 4.59 -6.53
CA GLN A 161 5.05 3.13 -6.48
C GLN A 161 6.29 2.60 -5.77
N PHE A 162 6.15 1.52 -5.01
CA PHE A 162 7.28 0.85 -4.40
C PHE A 162 7.13 -0.67 -4.36
N ILE A 163 8.27 -1.34 -4.48
CA ILE A 163 8.47 -2.77 -4.26
C ILE A 163 9.78 -2.88 -3.48
N VAL A 164 9.72 -3.34 -2.23
CA VAL A 164 10.90 -3.38 -1.37
C VAL A 164 10.94 -4.67 -0.56
N SER A 165 12.14 -5.24 -0.48
CA SER A 165 12.51 -6.20 0.55
C SER A 165 13.29 -5.47 1.66
N TYR A 166 12.96 -5.74 2.92
CA TYR A 166 13.43 -4.98 4.08
C TYR A 166 14.08 -5.84 5.17
#